data_AF-A0A5C8HP15-F1
#
_entry.id   AF-A0A5C8HP15-F1
#
_cell.length_a   1.000
_cell.length_b   1.000
_cell.length_c   1.000
_cell.angle_alpha   90.00
_cell.angle_beta   90.00
_cell.angle_gamma   90.00
#
_symmetry.space_group_name_H-M   'P 1'
#
loop_
_entity.id
_entity.type
_entity.pdbx_description
1 polymer ?
#
loop_
_entity_poly.entity_id
_entity_poly.type
_entity_poly.pdbx_seq_one_letter_code
_entity_poly.pdbx_strand_id
1 'polypeptide(L)'
;MPSKSNDAVEAALSRAVDDIQALVRASGASAPVVLIDGRSGAGKTSLSRRLAVSRRDAYVLALDSVYPGWDGLRAGADHVIDNVLTPRVRGAEGSWNGWNWQLDVPETASHVVPLHGTLIVEGAGIVTAASAVLADVRVWVEAADADRKRRALTRDGDTYAPHWERWARQEDQHIAANDPRSLADIVVVVPTD
;
A
#
# COMPACT_ATOMS: atom_id res chain seq x y z
N MET A 1 -27.69 8.00 9.83
CA MET A 1 -26.64 8.53 10.73
C MET A 1 -25.44 7.62 10.59
N PRO A 2 -24.20 8.12 10.41
CA PRO A 2 -23.03 7.26 10.51
C PRO A 2 -23.00 6.61 11.90
N SER A 3 -22.58 5.34 11.98
CA SER A 3 -22.41 4.66 13.26
C SER A 3 -21.23 5.28 14.02
N LYS A 4 -21.23 5.17 15.36
CA LYS A 4 -20.10 5.63 16.20
C LYS A 4 -18.75 5.04 15.79
N SER A 5 -18.72 3.84 15.20
CA SER A 5 -17.48 3.22 14.73
C SER A 5 -17.00 3.80 13.40
N ASN A 6 -17.90 4.19 12.50
CA ASN A 6 -17.52 4.92 11.30
C ASN A 6 -16.83 6.24 11.69
N ASP A 7 -17.36 6.97 12.67
CA ASP A 7 -16.72 8.20 13.18
C ASP A 7 -15.33 7.94 13.79
N ALA A 8 -15.14 6.80 14.47
CA ALA A 8 -13.85 6.41 15.03
C ALA A 8 -12.81 6.06 13.96
N VAL A 9 -13.22 5.33 12.92
CA VAL A 9 -12.40 5.00 11.75
C VAL A 9 -12.00 6.28 11.00
N GLU A 10 -12.96 7.17 10.74
CA GLU A 10 -12.70 8.47 10.12
C GLU A 10 -11.67 9.27 10.91
N ALA A 11 -11.86 9.39 12.23
CA ALA A 11 -10.94 10.13 13.08
C ALA A 11 -9.53 9.50 13.14
N ALA A 12 -9.43 8.17 13.12
CA ALA A 12 -8.14 7.48 13.09
C ALA A 12 -7.41 7.71 11.76
N LEU A 13 -8.11 7.63 10.62
CA LEU A 13 -7.52 7.90 9.31
C LEU A 13 -7.12 9.36 9.15
N SER A 14 -7.92 10.31 9.65
CA SER A 14 -7.56 11.73 9.62
C SER A 14 -6.29 12.03 10.41
N ARG A 15 -6.17 11.51 11.64
CA ARG A 15 -4.93 11.65 12.43
C ARG A 15 -3.72 11.04 11.72
N ALA A 16 -3.89 9.84 11.14
CA ALA A 16 -2.82 9.20 10.39
C ALA A 16 -2.35 10.03 9.20
N VAL A 17 -3.26 10.69 8.47
CA VAL A 17 -2.89 11.61 7.38
C VAL A 17 -2.06 12.78 7.91
N ASP A 18 -2.47 13.41 9.01
CA ASP A 18 -1.74 14.53 9.60
C ASP A 18 -0.32 14.13 10.04
N ASP A 19 -0.18 12.97 10.67
CA ASP A 19 1.10 12.42 11.12
C ASP A 19 2.02 12.08 9.93
N ILE A 20 1.49 11.42 8.89
CA ILE A 20 2.26 11.10 7.67
C ILE A 20 2.72 12.39 7.00
N GLN A 21 1.87 13.41 6.90
CA GLN A 21 2.26 14.70 6.34
C GLN A 21 3.36 15.38 7.16
N ALA A 22 3.32 15.27 8.49
CA ALA A 22 4.36 15.81 9.34
C ALA A 22 5.71 15.13 9.08
N LEU A 23 5.72 13.79 8.95
CA LEU A 23 6.91 13.01 8.60
C LEU A 23 7.43 13.37 7.20
N VAL A 24 6.55 13.49 6.21
CA VAL A 24 6.91 13.91 4.84
C VAL A 24 7.54 15.31 4.85
N ARG A 25 7.01 16.25 5.63
CA ARG A 25 7.62 17.59 5.76
C ARG A 25 8.99 17.51 6.45
N ALA A 26 9.14 16.65 7.45
CA ALA A 26 10.38 16.49 8.20
C ALA A 26 11.49 15.80 7.38
N SER A 27 11.17 14.97 6.39
CA SER A 27 12.18 14.34 5.54
C SER A 27 12.93 15.35 4.64
N GLY A 28 12.30 16.50 4.36
CA GLY A 28 12.87 17.54 3.50
C GLY A 28 12.96 17.16 2.02
N ALA A 29 12.41 16.00 1.62
CA ALA A 29 12.44 15.55 0.24
C ALA A 29 11.53 16.41 -0.65
N SER A 30 12.05 16.83 -1.80
CA SER A 30 11.29 17.57 -2.81
C SER A 30 10.31 16.68 -3.58
N ALA A 31 10.54 15.37 -3.62
CA ALA A 31 9.70 14.38 -4.28
C ALA A 31 9.54 13.14 -3.38
N PRO A 32 8.79 13.23 -2.26
CA PRO A 32 8.78 12.20 -1.23
C PRO A 32 8.16 10.88 -1.70
N VAL A 33 8.68 9.75 -1.20
CA VAL A 33 8.12 8.40 -1.34
C VAL A 33 7.48 7.98 -0.02
N VAL A 34 6.19 7.66 -0.07
CA VAL A 34 5.42 7.12 1.07
C VAL A 34 5.00 5.69 0.75
N LEU A 35 5.40 4.74 1.58
CA LEU A 35 4.97 3.33 1.49
C LEU A 35 3.89 3.04 2.53
N ILE A 36 2.78 2.43 2.10
CA ILE A 36 1.66 2.04 2.96
C ILE A 36 1.44 0.54 2.82
N ASP A 37 1.91 -0.22 3.82
CA ASP A 37 1.76 -1.67 3.91
C ASP A 37 0.72 -2.03 4.99
N GLY A 38 0.29 -3.28 5.00
CA GLY A 38 -0.77 -3.81 5.83
C GLY A 38 -1.48 -4.96 5.11
N ARG A 39 -2.15 -5.82 5.88
CA ARG A 39 -2.90 -6.95 5.31
C ARG A 39 -4.09 -6.49 4.46
N SER A 40 -4.62 -7.37 3.62
CA SER A 40 -5.88 -7.17 2.92
C SER A 40 -7.00 -6.86 3.91
N GLY A 41 -7.83 -5.87 3.56
CA GLY A 41 -8.91 -5.37 4.42
C GLY A 41 -8.47 -4.47 5.59
N ALA A 42 -7.19 -4.09 5.70
CA ALA A 42 -6.68 -3.23 6.79
C ALA A 42 -7.02 -1.74 6.65
N GLY A 43 -7.41 -1.27 5.46
CA GLY A 43 -7.75 0.14 5.22
C GLY A 43 -6.69 0.98 4.49
N LYS A 44 -5.63 0.35 3.96
CA LYS A 44 -4.54 0.99 3.19
C LYS A 44 -5.06 1.91 2.07
N THR A 45 -5.93 1.40 1.20
CA THR A 45 -6.49 2.16 0.08
C THR A 45 -7.30 3.37 0.54
N SER A 46 -8.00 3.29 1.68
CA SER A 46 -8.71 4.43 2.26
C SER A 46 -7.74 5.50 2.76
N LEU A 47 -6.65 5.08 3.42
CA LEU A 47 -5.60 5.98 3.89
C LEU A 47 -4.86 6.66 2.73
N SER A 48 -4.44 5.90 1.72
CA SER A 48 -3.71 6.41 0.56
C SER A 48 -4.53 7.44 -0.23
N ARG A 49 -5.83 7.18 -0.43
CA ARG A 49 -6.75 8.13 -1.09
C ARG A 49 -6.89 9.44 -0.33
N ARG A 50 -7.01 9.40 1.00
CA ARG A 50 -7.11 10.62 1.83
C ARG A 50 -5.80 11.40 1.81
N LEU A 51 -4.67 10.71 1.91
CA LEU A 51 -3.36 11.33 1.80
C LEU A 51 -3.19 12.00 0.43
N ALA A 52 -3.60 11.36 -0.66
CA ALA A 52 -3.55 11.92 -2.00
C ALA A 52 -4.43 13.17 -2.16
N VAL A 53 -5.65 13.19 -1.59
CA VAL A 53 -6.51 14.39 -1.62
C VAL A 53 -5.83 15.60 -0.96
N SER A 54 -5.02 15.35 0.07
CA SER A 54 -4.29 16.39 0.78
C SER A 54 -3.02 16.89 0.05
N ARG A 55 -2.65 16.26 -1.07
CA ARG A 55 -1.42 16.55 -1.83
C ARG A 55 -1.70 16.60 -3.34
N ARG A 56 -1.77 17.82 -3.89
CA ARG A 56 -2.13 18.06 -5.30
C ARG A 56 -1.18 17.43 -6.33
N ASP A 57 0.04 17.10 -5.91
CA ASP A 57 1.13 16.51 -6.69
C ASP A 57 1.29 15.01 -6.45
N ALA A 58 0.34 14.34 -5.79
CA ALA A 58 0.46 12.94 -5.45
C ALA A 58 0.13 12.00 -6.61
N TYR A 59 1.01 11.03 -6.86
CA TYR A 59 0.77 9.85 -7.68
C TYR A 59 0.56 8.65 -6.75
N VAL A 60 -0.58 7.95 -6.88
CA VAL A 60 -0.87 6.74 -6.08
C VAL A 60 -0.66 5.50 -6.95
N LEU A 61 0.25 4.63 -6.53
CA LEU A 61 0.46 3.30 -7.10
C LEU A 61 -0.12 2.24 -6.15
N ALA A 62 -1.22 1.62 -6.55
CA ALA A 62 -1.79 0.48 -5.85
C ALA A 62 -1.21 -0.82 -6.39
N LEU A 63 -0.59 -1.64 -5.53
CA LEU A 63 0.01 -2.90 -5.94
C LEU A 63 -1.02 -3.93 -6.42
N ASP A 64 -2.31 -3.78 -6.07
CA ASP A 64 -3.40 -4.61 -6.60
C ASP A 64 -3.44 -4.58 -8.15
N SER A 65 -2.94 -3.51 -8.79
CA SER A 65 -2.80 -3.42 -10.24
C SER A 65 -1.53 -4.08 -10.78
N VAL A 66 -0.54 -4.35 -9.93
CA VAL A 66 0.82 -4.80 -10.30
C VAL A 66 1.02 -6.30 -10.06
N TYR A 67 0.39 -6.87 -9.02
CA TYR A 67 0.69 -8.27 -8.65
C TYR A 67 0.44 -9.23 -9.82
N PRO A 68 1.42 -10.07 -10.17
CA PRO A 68 1.24 -11.10 -11.18
C PRO A 68 0.44 -12.27 -10.62
N GLY A 69 -0.89 -12.11 -10.60
CA GLY A 69 -1.83 -13.12 -10.12
C GLY A 69 -1.80 -13.36 -8.61
N TRP A 70 -2.49 -14.42 -8.19
CA TRP A 70 -2.73 -14.70 -6.76
C TRP A 70 -1.51 -15.17 -5.97
N ASP A 71 -0.39 -15.49 -6.61
CA ASP A 71 0.92 -15.79 -5.98
C ASP A 71 1.93 -14.64 -6.12
N GLY A 72 1.44 -13.50 -6.61
CA GLY A 72 2.28 -12.41 -7.04
C GLY A 72 2.74 -11.47 -5.94
N LEU A 73 2.44 -11.70 -4.65
CA LEU A 73 2.64 -10.70 -3.60
C LEU A 73 4.09 -10.19 -3.57
N ARG A 74 5.05 -11.12 -3.45
CA ARG A 74 6.47 -10.76 -3.46
C ARG A 74 6.91 -10.23 -4.83
N ALA A 75 6.50 -10.87 -5.91
CA ALA A 75 6.91 -10.49 -7.26
C ALA A 75 6.44 -9.07 -7.64
N GLY A 76 5.24 -8.67 -7.23
CA GLY A 76 4.72 -7.32 -7.44
C GLY A 76 5.45 -6.27 -6.61
N ALA A 77 5.80 -6.58 -5.36
CA ALA A 77 6.63 -5.69 -4.53
C ALA A 77 8.04 -5.52 -5.13
N ASP A 78 8.70 -6.62 -5.48
CA ASP A 78 10.03 -6.62 -6.12
C ASP A 78 10.00 -5.83 -7.43
N HIS A 79 8.94 -6.01 -8.26
CA HIS A 79 8.75 -5.25 -9.50
C HIS A 79 8.70 -3.73 -9.28
N VAL A 80 7.97 -3.27 -8.26
CA VAL A 80 7.89 -1.84 -7.92
C VAL A 80 9.21 -1.32 -7.33
N ILE A 81 9.92 -2.12 -6.54
CA ILE A 81 11.24 -1.75 -6.02
C ILE A 81 12.22 -1.52 -7.18
N ASP A 82 12.27 -2.45 -8.12
CA ASP A 82 13.27 -2.44 -9.20
C ASP A 82 12.95 -1.41 -10.28
N ASN A 83 11.67 -1.25 -10.64
CA ASN A 83 11.27 -0.47 -11.81
C ASN A 83 10.64 0.89 -11.47
N VAL A 84 10.30 1.14 -10.20
CA VAL A 84 9.71 2.42 -9.78
C VAL A 84 10.54 3.10 -8.70
N LEU A 85 10.79 2.45 -7.57
CA LEU A 85 11.45 3.09 -6.43
C LEU A 85 12.95 3.33 -6.70
N THR A 86 13.66 2.33 -7.22
CA THR A 86 15.09 2.43 -7.52
C THR A 86 15.40 3.50 -8.57
N PRO A 87 14.68 3.57 -9.72
CA PRO A 87 14.88 4.65 -10.69
C PRO A 87 14.62 6.03 -10.09
N ARG A 88 13.57 6.16 -9.27
CA ARG A 88 13.18 7.45 -8.67
C ARG A 88 14.24 7.99 -7.71
N VAL A 89 14.81 7.15 -6.87
CA VAL A 89 15.95 7.52 -5.99
C VAL A 89 17.18 7.92 -6.81
N ARG A 90 17.33 7.40 -8.03
CA ARG A 90 18.40 7.75 -8.98
C ARG A 90 18.08 8.98 -9.85
N GLY A 91 16.95 9.66 -9.62
CA GLY A 91 16.57 10.84 -10.38
C GLY A 91 15.98 10.53 -11.77
N ALA A 92 15.45 9.33 -11.98
CA ALA A 92 14.81 8.91 -13.22
C ALA A 92 13.33 8.54 -13.02
N GLU A 93 12.53 8.64 -14.08
CA GLU A 93 11.14 8.17 -14.07
C GLU A 93 11.10 6.65 -13.85
N GLY A 94 10.10 6.22 -13.09
CA GLY A 94 9.80 4.80 -12.92
C GLY A 94 8.75 4.34 -13.93
N SER A 95 8.61 3.02 -14.10
CA SER A 95 7.48 2.46 -14.84
C SER A 95 7.03 1.12 -14.28
N TRP A 96 5.77 0.78 -14.48
CA TRP A 96 5.23 -0.52 -14.07
C TRP A 96 4.27 -1.08 -15.12
N ASN A 97 4.07 -2.39 -15.10
CA ASN A 97 3.15 -3.09 -15.96
C ASN A 97 2.00 -3.66 -15.12
N GLY A 98 0.79 -3.59 -15.66
CA GLY A 98 -0.39 -4.13 -15.00
C GLY A 98 -0.53 -5.64 -15.11
N TRP A 99 -1.44 -6.21 -14.33
CA TRP A 99 -1.91 -7.59 -14.48
C TRP A 99 -3.38 -7.63 -14.88
N ASN A 100 -3.69 -8.39 -15.94
CA ASN A 100 -5.07 -8.64 -16.31
C ASN A 100 -5.62 -9.80 -15.49
N TRP A 101 -6.31 -9.49 -14.40
CA TRP A 101 -6.93 -10.47 -13.50
C TRP A 101 -8.01 -11.35 -14.12
N GLN A 102 -8.63 -10.94 -15.24
CA GLN A 102 -9.66 -11.74 -15.93
C GLN A 102 -9.04 -12.83 -16.80
N LEU A 103 -7.91 -12.51 -17.44
CA LEU A 103 -7.21 -13.42 -18.35
C LEU A 103 -6.03 -14.14 -17.70
N ASP A 104 -5.65 -13.74 -16.48
CA ASP A 104 -4.49 -14.22 -15.73
C ASP A 104 -3.18 -14.11 -16.53
N VAL A 105 -2.95 -12.94 -17.12
CA VAL A 105 -1.75 -12.63 -17.93
C VAL A 105 -1.25 -11.20 -17.67
N PRO A 106 0.04 -10.91 -17.93
CA PRO A 106 0.55 -9.54 -17.90
C PRO A 106 -0.18 -8.64 -18.89
N GLU A 107 -0.44 -7.39 -18.49
CA GLU A 107 -0.82 -6.36 -19.44
C GLU A 107 0.37 -5.95 -20.30
N THR A 108 0.11 -5.61 -21.57
CA THR A 108 1.15 -5.13 -22.49
C THR A 108 1.46 -3.65 -22.29
N ALA A 109 0.55 -2.90 -21.66
CA ALA A 109 0.74 -1.49 -21.37
C ALA A 109 1.80 -1.30 -20.27
N SER A 110 2.64 -0.27 -20.46
CA SER A 110 3.54 0.23 -19.42
C SER A 110 3.04 1.59 -18.96
N HIS A 111 3.04 1.81 -17.65
CA HIS A 111 2.57 3.02 -16.99
C HIS A 111 3.76 3.77 -16.40
N VAL A 112 3.97 5.01 -16.85
CA VAL A 112 5.03 5.88 -16.33
C VAL A 112 4.63 6.44 -14.96
N VAL A 113 5.57 6.41 -14.02
CA VAL A 113 5.46 7.07 -12.72
C VAL A 113 6.29 8.36 -12.77
N PRO A 114 5.65 9.53 -12.55
CA PRO A 114 6.36 10.80 -12.58
C PRO A 114 7.54 10.84 -11.60
N LEU A 115 8.65 11.41 -12.06
CA LEU A 115 9.84 11.64 -11.23
C LEU A 115 9.54 12.61 -10.08
N HIS A 116 8.78 13.67 -10.36
CA HIS A 116 8.46 14.72 -9.40
C HIS A 116 7.13 14.49 -8.69
N GLY A 117 6.91 15.24 -7.61
CA GLY A 117 5.71 15.14 -6.79
C GLY A 117 5.82 14.07 -5.72
N THR A 118 4.71 13.71 -5.09
CA THR A 118 4.71 12.69 -4.02
C THR A 118 4.32 11.35 -4.61
N LEU A 119 5.14 10.32 -4.41
CA LEU A 119 4.76 8.95 -4.76
C LEU A 119 4.21 8.26 -3.51
N ILE A 120 2.96 7.81 -3.59
CA ILE A 120 2.33 6.97 -2.56
C ILE A 120 2.20 5.57 -3.15
N VAL A 121 2.88 4.59 -2.57
CA VAL A 121 2.72 3.18 -2.95
C VAL A 121 1.94 2.47 -1.85
N GLU A 122 0.84 1.82 -2.20
CA GLU A 122 0.02 1.08 -1.25
C GLU A 122 -0.18 -0.37 -1.70
N GLY A 123 -0.01 -1.31 -0.76
CA GLY A 123 -0.16 -2.73 -1.05
C GLY A 123 0.48 -3.62 0.01
N ALA A 124 -0.07 -4.83 0.18
CA ALA A 124 0.53 -5.84 1.05
C ALA A 124 1.90 -6.28 0.50
N GLY A 125 2.94 -6.25 1.33
CA GLY A 125 4.27 -6.70 0.89
C GLY A 125 5.25 -5.58 0.56
N ILE A 126 4.80 -4.32 0.47
CA ILE A 126 5.65 -3.24 -0.04
C ILE A 126 6.72 -2.78 0.96
N VAL A 127 6.53 -2.96 2.27
CA VAL A 127 7.54 -2.56 3.28
C VAL A 127 8.46 -3.75 3.59
N THR A 128 9.65 -3.71 3.02
CA THR A 128 10.75 -4.67 3.22
C THR A 128 12.02 -3.90 3.57
N ALA A 129 13.08 -4.58 4.00
CA ALA A 129 14.38 -3.90 4.20
C ALA A 129 14.88 -3.20 2.92
N ALA A 130 14.61 -3.80 1.74
CA ALA A 130 15.03 -3.27 0.45
C ALA A 130 14.23 -2.01 0.04
N SER A 131 12.92 -1.99 0.25
CA SER A 131 12.12 -0.79 -0.05
C SER A 131 12.22 0.28 1.03
N ALA A 132 12.51 -0.11 2.28
CA ALA A 132 12.59 0.82 3.40
C ALA A 132 13.65 1.90 3.20
N VAL A 133 14.81 1.54 2.62
CA VAL A 133 15.89 2.49 2.31
C VAL A 133 15.59 3.39 1.11
N LEU A 134 14.54 3.10 0.35
CA LEU A 134 14.09 3.87 -0.82
C LEU A 134 12.91 4.79 -0.51
N ALA A 135 12.46 4.81 0.76
CA ALA A 135 11.27 5.52 1.20
C ALA A 135 11.59 6.61 2.22
N ASP A 136 10.87 7.73 2.12
CA ASP A 136 10.91 8.81 3.10
C ASP A 136 10.04 8.49 4.32
N VAL A 137 8.88 7.87 4.09
CA VAL A 137 7.93 7.49 5.13
C VAL A 137 7.39 6.08 4.88
N ARG A 138 7.42 5.24 5.92
CA ARG A 138 6.91 3.87 5.92
C ARG A 138 5.77 3.75 6.91
N VAL A 139 4.63 3.26 6.44
CA VAL A 139 3.40 3.12 7.23
C VAL A 139 3.00 1.67 7.27
N TRP A 140 2.76 1.15 8.48
CA TRP A 140 2.10 -0.14 8.67
C TRP A 140 0.66 0.08 9.14
N VAL A 141 -0.31 -0.41 8.37
CA VAL A 141 -1.74 -0.32 8.70
C VAL A 141 -2.21 -1.65 9.28
N GLU A 142 -2.71 -1.59 10.51
CA GLU A 142 -3.21 -2.72 11.27
C GLU A 142 -4.73 -2.60 11.50
N ALA A 143 -5.43 -3.71 11.39
CA ALA A 143 -6.83 -3.82 11.77
C ALA A 143 -7.14 -5.22 12.30
N ALA A 144 -8.16 -5.36 13.15
CA ALA A 144 -8.53 -6.64 13.75
C ALA A 144 -8.94 -7.70 12.69
N ASP A 145 -8.52 -8.95 12.90
CA ASP A 145 -8.64 -10.05 11.93
C ASP A 145 -10.07 -10.35 11.47
N ALA A 146 -11.03 -10.36 12.39
CA ALA A 146 -12.43 -10.63 12.07
C ALA A 146 -13.03 -9.58 11.11
N ASP A 147 -12.54 -8.33 11.20
CA ASP A 147 -13.02 -7.23 10.38
C ASP A 147 -12.34 -7.18 9.02
N ARG A 148 -11.05 -7.56 8.95
CA ARG A 148 -10.31 -7.63 7.69
C ARG A 148 -10.95 -8.60 6.71
N LYS A 149 -11.25 -9.83 7.16
CA LYS A 149 -11.87 -10.86 6.30
C LYS A 149 -13.25 -10.42 5.82
N ARG A 150 -14.08 -9.88 6.73
CA ARG A 150 -15.40 -9.36 6.38
C ARG A 150 -15.29 -8.25 5.34
N ARG A 151 -14.47 -7.21 5.59
CA ARG A 151 -14.30 -6.08 4.66
C ARG A 151 -13.77 -6.51 3.30
N ALA A 152 -12.77 -7.39 3.27
CA ALA A 152 -12.20 -7.86 2.02
C ALA A 152 -13.20 -8.68 1.19
N LEU A 153 -13.97 -9.56 1.83
CA LEU A 153 -15.01 -10.33 1.16
C LEU A 153 -16.20 -9.47 0.72
N THR A 154 -16.59 -8.46 1.51
CA THR A 154 -17.64 -7.50 1.09
C THR A 154 -17.19 -6.65 -0.10
N ARG A 155 -15.90 -6.31 -0.20
CA ARG A 155 -15.35 -5.50 -1.28
C ARG A 155 -15.15 -6.30 -2.58
N ASP A 156 -14.49 -7.46 -2.47
CA ASP A 156 -13.96 -8.20 -3.63
C ASP A 156 -14.74 -9.50 -3.92
N GLY A 157 -15.71 -9.85 -3.05
CA GLY A 157 -16.73 -10.86 -3.29
C GLY A 157 -16.21 -12.27 -3.61
N ASP A 158 -16.96 -12.95 -4.48
CA ASP A 158 -16.74 -14.34 -4.91
C ASP A 158 -15.43 -14.54 -5.68
N THR A 159 -14.87 -13.48 -6.28
CA THR A 159 -13.59 -13.56 -7.00
C THR A 159 -12.41 -13.71 -6.04
N TYR A 160 -12.50 -13.14 -4.84
CA TYR A 160 -11.42 -13.20 -3.86
C TYR A 160 -11.56 -14.37 -2.87
N ALA A 161 -12.78 -14.79 -2.55
CA ALA A 161 -13.05 -15.82 -1.56
C ALA A 161 -12.26 -17.14 -1.78
N PRO A 162 -12.14 -17.69 -3.01
CA PRO A 162 -11.37 -18.91 -3.28
C PRO A 162 -9.86 -18.75 -3.03
N HIS A 163 -9.36 -17.51 -3.08
CA HIS A 163 -7.93 -17.20 -2.99
C HIS A 163 -7.51 -16.63 -1.63
N TRP A 164 -8.46 -16.41 -0.72
CA TRP A 164 -8.22 -15.81 0.60
C TRP A 164 -7.07 -16.48 1.36
N GLU A 165 -7.12 -17.81 1.53
CA GLU A 165 -6.10 -18.53 2.31
C GLU A 165 -4.73 -18.51 1.63
N ARG A 166 -4.73 -18.60 0.29
CA ARG A 166 -3.52 -18.53 -0.52
C ARG A 166 -2.83 -17.17 -0.40
N TRP A 167 -3.61 -16.10 -0.44
CA TRP A 167 -3.12 -14.74 -0.27
C TRP A 167 -2.65 -14.49 1.17
N ALA A 168 -3.47 -14.86 2.16
CA ALA A 168 -3.15 -14.70 3.58
C ALA A 168 -1.83 -15.38 3.96
N ARG A 169 -1.54 -16.56 3.41
CA ARG A 169 -0.26 -17.25 3.61
C ARG A 169 0.94 -16.46 3.10
N GLN A 170 0.81 -15.75 1.98
CA GLN A 170 1.89 -14.90 1.47
C GLN A 170 2.08 -13.65 2.35
N GLU A 171 0.99 -13.08 2.87
CA GLU A 171 1.07 -11.99 3.84
C GLU A 171 1.81 -12.45 5.11
N ASP A 172 1.48 -13.63 5.64
CA ASP A 172 2.11 -14.18 6.82
C ASP A 172 3.62 -14.45 6.57
N GLN A 173 3.97 -14.96 5.39
CA GLN A 173 5.37 -15.13 4.97
C GLN A 173 6.12 -13.79 4.89
N HIS A 174 5.50 -12.77 4.30
CA HIS A 174 6.06 -11.42 4.24
C HIS A 174 6.30 -10.85 5.63
N ILE A 175 5.30 -10.93 6.52
CA ILE A 175 5.40 -10.40 7.89
C ILE A 175 6.53 -11.12 8.65
N ALA A 176 6.59 -12.44 8.56
CA ALA A 176 7.62 -13.23 9.22
C ALA A 176 9.04 -12.94 8.70
N ALA A 177 9.17 -12.71 7.39
CA ALA A 177 10.47 -12.49 6.75
C ALA A 177 10.99 -11.05 6.91
N ASN A 178 10.09 -10.06 6.89
CA ASN A 178 10.45 -8.64 6.77
C ASN A 178 10.14 -7.80 8.01
N ASP A 179 9.31 -8.28 8.94
CA ASP A 179 8.80 -7.52 10.09
C ASP A 179 8.43 -6.06 9.72
N PRO A 180 7.48 -5.86 8.79
CA PRO A 180 7.16 -4.54 8.24
C PRO A 180 6.66 -3.56 9.31
N ARG A 181 6.12 -4.07 10.43
CA ARG A 181 5.74 -3.26 11.57
C ARG A 181 6.95 -2.59 12.21
N SER A 182 8.05 -3.31 12.38
CA SER A 182 9.29 -2.75 12.95
C SER A 182 9.99 -1.75 12.03
N LEU A 183 9.80 -1.90 10.71
CA LEU A 183 10.36 -1.02 9.69
C LEU A 183 9.53 0.26 9.49
N ALA A 184 8.30 0.31 9.99
CA ALA A 184 7.42 1.45 9.82
C ALA A 184 7.81 2.61 10.75
N ASP A 185 7.75 3.83 10.22
CA ASP A 185 7.88 5.07 11.01
C ASP A 185 6.61 5.32 11.84
N ILE A 186 5.47 4.85 11.33
CA ILE A 186 4.18 4.95 11.99
C ILE A 186 3.35 3.68 11.80
N VAL A 187 2.72 3.25 12.90
CA VAL A 187 1.72 2.20 12.90
C VAL A 187 0.33 2.83 13.05
N VAL A 188 -0.53 2.59 12.06
CA VAL A 188 -1.91 3.07 12.05
C VAL A 188 -2.83 1.93 12.41
N VAL A 189 -3.47 2.02 13.59
CA VAL A 189 -4.48 1.05 14.02
C VAL A 189 -5.86 1.56 13.59
N VAL A 190 -6.50 0.85 12.66
CA VAL A 190 -7.86 1.12 12.22
C VAL A 190 -8.83 0.41 13.18
N PRO A 191 -9.70 1.16 13.90
CA PRO A 191 -10.66 0.59 14.84
C PRO A 191 -11.61 -0.41 14.18
N THR A 192 -12.20 -1.27 15.00
CA THR A 192 -13.27 -2.19 14.59
C THR A 192 -14.56 -1.42 14.36
N ASP A 193 -15.34 -1.86 13.36
CA ASP A 193 -16.69 -1.35 13.09
C ASP A 193 -17.71 -1.84 14.12
#